data_AF-A0A1V5Y1T5-F1
#
_entry.id   AF-A0A1V5Y1T5-F1
#
_cell.length_a   1.000
_cell.length_b   1.000
_cell.length_c   1.000
_cell.angle_alpha   90.00
_cell.angle_beta   90.00
_cell.angle_gamma   90.00
#
_symmetry.space_group_name_H-M   'P 1'
#
loop_
_entity.id
_entity.type
_entity.pdbx_description
1 polymer ?
#
loop_
_entity_poly.entity_id
_entity_poly.type
_entity_poly.pdbx_seq_one_letter_code
_entity_poly.pdbx_strand_id
1 'polypeptide(L)'
;MNKKGFTLIELLIVVAIIAILAAIAVPNFLEAQVRSKVSRVKADMRSLATGVESYMTDHNKLFRTTRYVGETRTYIWSIMTTPVAYMTSIPTDPFNVVDLNVGDRVIIIWGPDYIDPYAARSATFFSPYNEYSDGTNMKRTGFWVLFSLGPDKKYDVLDPVFPSPMYPYDPTNGTISKGDIVRFKQ
;
A
#
# COMPACT_ATOMS: atom_id res chain seq x y z
N MET A 1 12.29 -20.43 59.73
CA MET A 1 11.50 -20.25 58.49
C MET A 1 12.19 -21.00 57.36
N ASN A 2 11.69 -22.16 56.95
CA ASN A 2 12.22 -22.90 55.79
C ASN A 2 11.72 -22.23 54.51
N LYS A 3 12.58 -21.47 53.84
CA LYS A 3 12.33 -20.99 52.48
C LYS A 3 12.41 -22.20 51.56
N LYS A 4 11.26 -22.66 51.02
CA LYS A 4 11.24 -23.63 49.93
C LYS A 4 11.85 -22.95 48.70
N GLY A 5 13.00 -23.44 48.24
CA GLY A 5 13.63 -23.00 47.00
C GLY A 5 12.92 -23.61 45.79
N PHE A 6 12.85 -22.87 44.69
CA PHE A 6 12.36 -23.35 43.41
C PHE A 6 13.30 -24.44 42.88
N THR A 7 12.77 -25.56 42.40
CA THR A 7 13.61 -26.61 41.81
C THR A 7 13.94 -26.30 40.36
N LEU A 8 15.12 -26.74 39.91
CA LEU A 8 15.53 -26.59 38.51
C LEU A 8 14.57 -27.32 37.55
N ILE A 9 13.99 -28.44 37.99
CA ILE A 9 13.05 -29.21 37.17
C ILE A 9 11.70 -28.49 37.01
N GLU A 10 11.20 -27.83 38.05
CA GLU A 10 9.99 -26.99 37.96
C GLU A 10 10.19 -25.86 36.95
N LEU A 11 11.35 -25.19 37.01
CA LEU A 11 11.66 -24.13 36.06
C LEU A 11 11.77 -24.66 34.62
N LEU A 12 12.41 -25.82 34.43
CA LEU A 12 12.56 -26.45 33.11
C LEU A 12 11.21 -26.80 32.47
N ILE A 13 10.27 -27.35 33.25
CA ILE A 13 8.93 -27.69 32.74
C ILE A 13 8.18 -26.41 32.32
N VAL A 14 8.26 -25.35 33.12
CA VAL A 14 7.61 -24.07 32.80
C VAL A 14 8.13 -23.49 31.48
N VAL A 15 9.46 -23.45 31.31
CA VAL A 15 10.06 -22.93 30.07
C VAL A 15 9.71 -23.81 28.87
N ALA A 16 9.65 -25.13 29.04
CA ALA A 16 9.24 -26.06 27.99
C ALA A 16 7.79 -25.81 27.53
N ILE A 17 6.86 -25.61 28.46
CA ILE A 17 5.46 -25.30 28.13
C ILE A 17 5.35 -23.94 27.41
N ILE A 18 6.05 -22.91 27.89
CA ILE A 18 6.07 -21.58 27.25
C ILE A 18 6.61 -21.68 25.82
N ALA A 19 7.67 -22.47 25.59
CA ALA A 19 8.24 -22.67 24.26
C ALA A 19 7.24 -23.31 23.28
N ILE A 20 6.49 -24.33 23.73
CA ILE A 20 5.44 -24.98 22.91
C ILE A 20 4.32 -24.00 22.57
N LEU A 21 3.84 -23.23 23.57
CA LEU A 21 2.79 -22.23 23.35
C LEU A 21 3.26 -21.13 22.40
N ALA A 22 4.49 -20.63 22.57
CA ALA A 22 5.07 -19.61 21.71
C ALA A 22 5.23 -20.10 20.26
N ALA A 23 5.64 -21.35 20.05
CA ALA A 23 5.79 -21.93 18.71
C ALA A 23 4.49 -21.93 17.89
N ILE A 24 3.33 -22.09 18.54
CA ILE A 24 2.01 -22.05 17.89
C ILE A 24 1.47 -20.61 17.82
N ALA A 25 1.65 -19.83 18.88
CA ALA A 25 1.07 -18.50 18.99
C ALA A 25 1.74 -17.47 18.08
N VAL A 26 3.07 -17.51 17.94
CA VAL A 26 3.85 -16.53 17.17
C VAL A 26 3.46 -16.50 15.69
N PRO A 27 3.44 -17.61 14.92
CA PRO A 27 3.06 -17.56 13.51
C PRO A 27 1.62 -17.05 13.31
N ASN A 28 0.67 -17.53 14.13
CA ASN A 28 -0.72 -17.09 14.08
C ASN A 28 -0.87 -15.58 14.36
N PHE A 29 -0.11 -15.06 15.33
CA PHE A 29 -0.09 -13.63 15.65
C PHE A 29 0.49 -12.80 14.49
N LEU A 30 1.59 -13.25 13.88
CA LEU A 30 2.19 -12.56 12.73
C LEU A 30 1.21 -12.49 11.55
N GLU A 31 0.51 -13.59 11.25
CA GLU A 31 -0.51 -13.58 10.20
C GLU A 31 -1.68 -12.64 10.51
N ALA A 32 -2.18 -12.65 11.75
CA ALA A 32 -3.25 -11.75 12.17
C ALA A 32 -2.84 -10.28 12.05
N GLN A 33 -1.59 -9.97 12.39
CA GLN A 33 -1.03 -8.64 12.21
C GLN A 33 -0.99 -8.21 10.74
N VAL A 34 -0.58 -9.10 9.82
CA VAL A 34 -0.59 -8.81 8.38
C VAL A 34 -2.02 -8.56 7.90
N ARG A 35 -2.99 -9.43 8.25
CA ARG A 35 -4.39 -9.23 7.87
C ARG A 35 -4.95 -7.90 8.38
N SER A 36 -4.60 -7.50 9.60
CA SER A 36 -4.96 -6.19 10.17
C SER A 36 -4.38 -5.04 9.35
N LYS A 37 -3.10 -5.10 8.97
CA LYS A 37 -2.45 -4.10 8.10
C LYS A 37 -3.11 -4.01 6.72
N VAL A 38 -3.45 -5.15 6.08
CA VAL A 38 -4.18 -5.16 4.80
C VAL A 38 -5.54 -4.47 4.94
N SER A 39 -6.29 -4.77 6.00
CA SER A 39 -7.59 -4.13 6.27
C SER A 39 -7.44 -2.61 6.45
N ARG A 40 -6.42 -2.18 7.19
CA ARG A 40 -6.07 -0.78 7.39
C ARG A 40 -5.81 -0.07 6.07
N VAL A 41 -4.93 -0.62 5.23
CA VAL A 41 -4.62 -0.05 3.89
C VAL A 41 -5.88 0.09 3.05
N LYS A 42 -6.74 -0.93 3.01
CA LYS A 42 -8.00 -0.86 2.25
C LYS A 42 -8.94 0.23 2.77
N ALA A 43 -8.95 0.48 4.09
CA ALA A 43 -9.71 1.58 4.68
C ALA A 43 -9.10 2.94 4.34
N ASP A 44 -7.78 3.09 4.49
CA ASP A 44 -7.05 4.30 4.16
C ASP A 44 -7.21 4.66 2.67
N MET A 45 -7.17 3.67 1.77
CA MET A 45 -7.46 3.85 0.34
C MET A 45 -8.88 4.35 0.06
N ARG A 46 -9.89 4.00 0.87
CA ARG A 46 -11.25 4.55 0.74
C ARG A 46 -11.24 6.04 1.06
N SER A 47 -10.65 6.41 2.19
CA SER A 47 -10.55 7.79 2.62
C SER A 47 -9.74 8.64 1.63
N LEU A 48 -8.64 8.10 1.11
CA LEU A 48 -7.86 8.73 0.05
C LEU A 48 -8.68 8.93 -1.22
N ALA A 49 -9.39 7.89 -1.69
CA ALA A 49 -10.23 7.97 -2.87
C ALA A 49 -11.27 9.10 -2.76
N THR A 50 -11.97 9.20 -1.63
CA THR A 50 -12.94 10.27 -1.40
C THR A 50 -12.29 11.66 -1.47
N GLY A 51 -11.11 11.83 -0.86
CA GLY A 51 -10.39 13.09 -0.95
C GLY A 51 -9.95 13.40 -2.38
N VAL A 52 -9.43 12.41 -3.12
CA VAL A 52 -8.97 12.57 -4.50
C VAL A 52 -10.12 12.98 -5.42
N GLU A 53 -11.27 12.32 -5.31
CA GLU A 53 -12.46 12.66 -6.09
C GLU A 53 -12.98 14.06 -5.75
N SER A 54 -12.93 14.45 -4.47
CA SER A 54 -13.30 15.80 -4.05
C SER A 54 -12.35 16.85 -4.67
N TYR A 55 -11.04 16.59 -4.64
CA TYR A 55 -10.06 17.46 -5.29
C TYR A 55 -10.31 17.57 -6.80
N MET A 56 -10.56 16.44 -7.47
CA MET A 56 -10.81 16.39 -8.90
C MET A 56 -12.11 17.09 -9.29
N THR A 57 -13.12 17.06 -8.43
CA THR A 57 -14.37 17.82 -8.63
C THR A 57 -14.11 19.33 -8.62
N ASP A 58 -13.25 19.80 -7.72
CA ASP A 58 -12.93 21.24 -7.63
C ASP A 58 -12.00 21.71 -8.77
N HIS A 59 -11.06 20.86 -9.20
CA HIS A 59 -9.97 21.25 -10.11
C HIS A 59 -10.09 20.71 -11.53
N ASN A 60 -11.04 19.82 -11.80
CA ASN A 60 -11.23 19.09 -13.06
C ASN A 60 -9.98 18.32 -13.55
N LYS A 61 -9.05 18.01 -12.65
CA LYS A 61 -7.82 17.26 -12.94
C LYS A 61 -7.25 16.62 -11.67
N LEU A 62 -6.45 15.59 -11.85
CA LEU A 62 -5.66 15.00 -10.76
C LEU A 62 -4.53 15.95 -10.32
N PHE A 63 -4.16 15.90 -9.04
CA PHE A 63 -2.97 16.61 -8.54
C PHE A 63 -1.69 15.81 -8.76
N ARG A 64 -0.56 16.52 -8.72
CA ARG A 64 0.78 15.93 -8.80
C ARG A 64 1.14 15.28 -7.46
N THR A 65 1.27 13.95 -7.45
CA THR A 65 1.70 13.20 -6.25
C THR A 65 3.19 13.26 -5.99
N THR A 66 4.01 13.59 -7.00
CA THR A 66 5.47 13.61 -6.89
C THR A 66 6.09 14.82 -7.58
N ARG A 67 7.14 15.39 -6.99
CA ARG A 67 7.98 16.41 -7.62
C ARG A 67 9.41 15.91 -7.66
N TYR A 68 10.08 16.18 -8.77
CA TYR A 68 11.50 15.94 -8.92
C TYR A 68 12.24 17.24 -8.60
N VAL A 69 13.22 17.17 -7.70
CA VAL A 69 14.13 18.26 -7.34
C VAL A 69 15.54 17.70 -7.47
N GLY A 70 16.19 17.96 -8.61
CA GLY A 70 17.41 17.25 -8.98
C GLY A 70 17.15 15.75 -9.13
N GLU A 71 17.96 14.92 -8.45
CA GLU A 71 17.80 13.46 -8.40
C GLU A 71 16.79 13.02 -7.33
N THR A 72 16.36 13.93 -6.46
CA THR A 72 15.43 13.62 -5.37
C THR A 72 14.00 13.67 -5.86
N ARG A 73 13.26 12.58 -5.63
CA ARG A 73 11.78 12.59 -5.72
C ARG A 73 11.24 13.09 -4.39
N THR A 74 10.15 13.84 -4.38
CA THR A 74 9.44 14.27 -3.17
C THR A 74 7.96 14.01 -3.38
N TYR A 75 7.30 13.31 -2.47
CA TYR A 75 5.85 13.11 -2.55
C TYR A 75 5.13 14.36 -2.02
N ILE A 76 4.11 14.83 -2.74
CA ILE A 76 3.37 16.06 -2.40
C ILE A 76 1.92 15.71 -2.10
N TRP A 77 1.72 15.10 -0.93
CA TRP A 77 0.38 14.81 -0.41
C TRP A 77 -0.20 15.94 0.43
N SER A 78 0.63 16.91 0.83
CA SER A 78 0.21 18.09 1.59
C SER A 78 -0.87 18.92 0.87
N ILE A 79 -1.02 18.79 -0.44
CA ILE A 79 -2.10 19.43 -1.21
C ILE A 79 -3.49 18.91 -0.80
N MET A 80 -3.56 17.71 -0.22
CA MET A 80 -4.82 17.13 0.26
C MET A 80 -5.22 17.66 1.64
N THR A 81 -4.30 18.29 2.37
CA THR A 81 -4.55 18.83 3.72
C THR A 81 -4.48 20.35 3.74
N THR A 82 -3.72 20.98 2.85
CA THR A 82 -3.51 22.44 2.81
C THR A 82 -3.35 22.93 1.36
N PRO A 83 -3.83 24.13 1.00
CA PRO A 83 -4.57 25.09 1.84
C PRO A 83 -6.06 24.75 2.01
N VAL A 84 -6.65 23.98 1.11
CA VAL A 84 -8.00 23.41 1.25
C VAL A 84 -7.86 21.96 1.68
N ALA A 85 -8.51 21.60 2.78
CA ALA A 85 -8.41 20.26 3.35
C ALA A 85 -9.45 19.33 2.72
N TYR A 86 -8.99 18.44 1.84
CA TYR A 86 -9.76 17.31 1.31
C TYR A 86 -9.72 16.09 2.26
N MET A 87 -8.78 16.09 3.19
CA MET A 87 -8.64 15.10 4.27
C MET A 87 -7.93 15.73 5.47
N THR A 88 -8.18 15.16 6.66
CA THR A 88 -7.63 15.66 7.93
C THR A 88 -6.14 15.35 8.09
N SER A 89 -5.69 14.20 7.59
CA SER A 89 -4.30 13.76 7.64
C SER A 89 -4.04 12.73 6.56
N ILE A 90 -2.80 12.64 6.12
CA ILE A 90 -2.37 11.64 5.14
C ILE A 90 -2.01 10.33 5.86
N PRO A 91 -2.64 9.19 5.52
CA PRO A 91 -2.30 7.90 6.11
C PRO A 91 -0.93 7.41 5.62
N THR A 92 -0.21 6.71 6.49
CA THR A 92 1.06 6.06 6.15
C THR A 92 0.83 4.59 5.80
N ASP A 93 1.46 4.11 4.72
CA ASP A 93 1.35 2.71 4.31
C ASP A 93 2.15 1.80 5.27
N PRO A 94 1.51 0.88 6.02
CA PRO A 94 2.18 -0.02 6.96
C PRO A 94 3.01 -1.12 6.29
N PHE A 95 2.88 -1.35 4.98
CA PHE A 95 3.67 -2.34 4.23
C PHE A 95 4.89 -1.77 3.54
N ASN A 96 4.99 -0.45 3.54
CA ASN A 96 6.12 0.19 2.92
C ASN A 96 7.42 -0.10 3.71
N VAL A 97 8.45 -0.62 3.03
CA VAL A 97 9.73 -1.05 3.64
C VAL A 97 10.98 -0.48 3.02
N VAL A 98 10.86 0.29 1.94
CA VAL A 98 12.07 0.80 1.30
C VAL A 98 12.51 2.07 2.04
N ASP A 99 13.80 2.21 2.31
CA ASP A 99 14.45 3.48 2.63
C ASP A 99 15.12 3.99 1.34
N LEU A 100 14.36 4.10 0.25
CA LEU A 100 14.76 5.01 -0.83
C LEU A 100 14.52 6.41 -0.27
N ASN A 101 15.60 7.18 -0.13
CA ASN A 101 15.76 8.54 0.43
C ASN A 101 14.74 9.59 -0.03
N VAL A 102 13.45 9.34 0.21
CA VAL A 102 12.34 10.16 -0.23
C VAL A 102 11.26 10.03 0.84
N GLY A 103 11.20 11.04 1.71
CA GLY A 103 10.23 11.13 2.79
C GLY A 103 8.80 10.98 2.29
N ASP A 104 7.98 10.37 3.14
CA ASP A 104 6.52 10.28 3.06
C ASP A 104 5.97 9.28 2.03
N ARG A 105 6.18 7.99 2.32
CA ARG A 105 5.56 6.85 1.64
C ARG A 105 4.10 6.66 2.05
N VAL A 106 3.24 7.32 1.30
CA VAL A 106 1.78 7.16 1.26
C VAL A 106 1.46 6.12 0.19
N ILE A 107 0.25 5.56 0.24
CA ILE A 107 -0.37 4.89 -0.91
C ILE A 107 -0.22 5.77 -2.15
N ILE A 108 0.44 5.32 -3.22
CA ILE A 108 0.76 6.17 -4.39
C ILE A 108 -0.46 6.30 -5.31
N ILE A 109 -0.76 7.51 -5.81
CA ILE A 109 -1.76 7.71 -6.89
C ILE A 109 -1.07 7.87 -8.23
N TRP A 110 -1.60 7.17 -9.24
CA TRP A 110 -1.26 7.31 -10.64
C TRP A 110 -2.52 7.62 -11.45
N GLY A 111 -2.42 8.45 -12.50
CA GLY A 111 -3.51 8.75 -13.43
C GLY A 111 -3.00 9.40 -14.73
N PRO A 112 -3.68 9.21 -15.87
CA PRO A 112 -3.24 9.71 -17.17
C PRO A 112 -3.17 11.25 -17.23
N ASP A 113 -3.99 11.96 -16.44
CA ASP A 113 -3.95 13.42 -16.31
C ASP A 113 -2.64 13.93 -15.69
N TYR A 114 -1.84 13.03 -15.11
CA TYR A 114 -0.56 13.33 -14.46
C TYR A 114 0.66 12.73 -15.18
N ILE A 115 0.48 11.68 -15.98
CA ILE A 115 1.57 11.08 -16.75
C ILE A 115 1.96 12.06 -17.85
N ASP A 116 3.25 12.43 -17.90
CA ASP A 116 3.82 13.30 -18.93
C ASP A 116 3.28 12.87 -20.33
N PRO A 117 2.82 13.80 -21.18
CA PRO A 117 2.34 13.47 -22.53
C PRO A 117 3.36 12.67 -23.37
N TYR A 118 4.66 12.72 -23.05
CA TYR A 118 5.71 11.89 -23.64
C TYR A 118 5.88 10.52 -22.96
N ALA A 119 5.54 10.38 -21.68
CA ALA A 119 5.49 9.10 -20.95
C ALA A 119 4.17 8.34 -21.16
N ALA A 120 3.14 9.00 -21.69
CA ALA A 120 1.80 8.46 -21.94
C ALA A 120 1.74 7.38 -23.03
N ARG A 121 2.88 6.96 -23.60
CA ARG A 121 2.96 5.84 -24.56
C ARG A 121 3.22 4.48 -23.91
N SER A 122 3.60 4.41 -22.63
CA SER A 122 4.08 3.16 -22.02
C SER A 122 3.45 2.79 -20.66
N ALA A 123 2.54 3.60 -20.13
CA ALA A 123 1.83 3.26 -18.90
C ALA A 123 0.56 2.43 -19.21
N THR A 124 0.73 1.16 -19.52
CA THR A 124 -0.36 0.18 -19.69
C THR A 124 -0.89 -0.26 -18.32
N PHE A 125 -1.52 0.66 -17.59
CA PHE A 125 -2.28 0.25 -16.41
C PHE A 125 -3.61 -0.35 -16.87
N PHE A 126 -3.93 -1.52 -16.35
CA PHE A 126 -5.23 -2.13 -16.55
C PHE A 126 -6.23 -1.53 -15.55
N SER A 127 -7.30 -0.90 -16.05
CA SER A 127 -8.50 -0.68 -15.23
C SER A 127 -9.48 -1.83 -15.49
N PRO A 128 -10.09 -2.43 -14.44
CA PRO A 128 -11.17 -3.41 -14.63
C PRO A 128 -12.46 -2.78 -15.18
N TYR A 129 -12.52 -1.45 -15.30
CA TYR A 129 -13.69 -0.72 -15.76
C TYR A 129 -13.51 -0.27 -17.22
N ASN A 130 -14.44 -0.71 -18.08
CA ASN A 130 -14.42 -0.47 -19.53
C ASN A 130 -14.46 1.01 -19.93
N GLU A 131 -14.93 1.89 -19.04
CA GLU A 131 -14.96 3.34 -19.26
C GLU A 131 -13.58 3.99 -19.14
N TYR A 132 -12.64 3.35 -18.45
CA TYR A 132 -11.27 3.85 -18.23
C TYR A 132 -10.18 3.04 -18.92
N SER A 133 -10.50 1.88 -19.49
CA SER A 133 -9.54 1.01 -20.17
C SER A 133 -10.18 0.31 -21.36
N ASP A 134 -9.41 0.07 -22.42
CA ASP A 134 -9.80 -0.80 -23.54
C ASP A 134 -9.29 -2.26 -23.37
N GLY A 135 -8.77 -2.60 -22.19
CA GLY A 135 -8.15 -3.88 -21.90
C GLY A 135 -6.66 -3.95 -22.24
N THR A 136 -6.13 -2.94 -22.95
CA THR A 136 -4.71 -2.84 -23.32
C THR A 136 -4.06 -1.55 -22.84
N ASN A 137 -4.82 -0.47 -22.74
CA ASN A 137 -4.37 0.87 -22.39
C ASN A 137 -5.40 1.64 -21.56
N MET A 138 -4.89 2.57 -20.75
CA MET A 138 -5.70 3.57 -20.07
C MET A 138 -6.33 4.55 -21.07
N LYS A 139 -7.63 4.81 -20.92
CA LYS A 139 -8.30 5.96 -21.52
C LYS A 139 -7.84 7.24 -20.81
N ARG A 140 -7.72 8.35 -21.55
CA ARG A 140 -6.85 9.48 -21.21
C ARG A 140 -7.29 10.40 -20.06
N THR A 141 -8.49 10.27 -19.52
CA THR A 141 -9.03 11.32 -18.64
C THR A 141 -9.74 10.78 -17.41
N GLY A 142 -9.45 11.38 -16.27
CA GLY A 142 -10.22 11.21 -15.05
C GLY A 142 -10.03 9.88 -14.36
N PHE A 143 -9.09 9.03 -14.78
CA PHE A 143 -8.76 7.79 -14.09
C PHE A 143 -7.69 8.03 -13.02
N TRP A 144 -7.79 7.28 -11.93
CA TRP A 144 -6.66 7.10 -11.02
C TRP A 144 -6.63 5.70 -10.42
N VAL A 145 -5.45 5.30 -9.95
CA VAL A 145 -5.24 4.08 -9.16
C VAL A 145 -4.39 4.41 -7.93
N LEU A 146 -4.86 3.93 -6.78
CA LEU A 146 -4.16 3.94 -5.50
C LEU A 146 -3.41 2.62 -5.31
N PHE A 147 -2.19 2.70 -4.80
CA PHE A 147 -1.25 1.58 -4.77
C PHE A 147 -0.51 1.42 -3.43
N SER A 148 -0.40 0.19 -2.93
CA SER A 148 0.42 -0.21 -1.77
C SER A 148 1.13 -1.54 -2.08
N LEU A 149 2.38 -1.69 -1.62
CA LEU A 149 3.21 -2.88 -1.86
C LEU A 149 2.63 -4.18 -1.27
N GLY A 150 1.72 -4.07 -0.30
CA GLY A 150 1.13 -5.26 0.32
C GLY A 150 2.15 -6.11 1.11
N PRO A 151 1.74 -7.32 1.54
CA PRO A 151 2.50 -8.08 2.55
C PRO A 151 3.90 -8.56 2.16
N ASP A 152 4.16 -8.79 0.87
CA ASP A 152 5.48 -9.21 0.39
C ASP A 152 6.45 -8.03 0.20
N LYS A 153 5.90 -6.82 0.19
CA LYS A 153 6.62 -5.54 0.23
C LYS A 153 7.51 -5.34 -0.98
N LYS A 154 7.19 -6.00 -2.08
CA LYS A 154 7.87 -5.88 -3.36
C LYS A 154 7.05 -5.01 -4.28
N TYR A 155 7.72 -4.42 -5.26
CA TYR A 155 7.05 -3.65 -6.28
C TYR A 155 6.80 -4.59 -7.46
N ASP A 156 5.63 -5.20 -7.52
CA ASP A 156 5.30 -6.19 -8.56
C ASP A 156 4.70 -5.54 -9.83
N VAL A 157 4.69 -4.21 -9.87
CA VAL A 157 4.24 -3.37 -10.99
C VAL A 157 5.36 -2.86 -11.91
N LEU A 158 6.63 -3.22 -11.68
CA LEU A 158 7.79 -2.74 -12.44
C LEU A 158 8.82 -3.86 -12.71
N ASP A 159 8.37 -5.00 -13.24
CA ASP A 159 9.32 -5.83 -14.00
C ASP A 159 9.75 -5.03 -15.26
N PRO A 160 11.05 -4.92 -15.58
CA PRO A 160 11.57 -4.17 -16.73
C PRO A 160 10.94 -4.50 -18.09
N VAL A 161 10.20 -5.60 -18.20
CA VAL A 161 9.51 -6.01 -19.43
C VAL A 161 8.11 -5.37 -19.46
N PHE A 162 8.02 -4.21 -20.12
CA PHE A 162 6.75 -3.59 -20.49
C PHE A 162 6.02 -4.44 -21.55
N PRO A 163 4.69 -4.67 -21.44
CA PRO A 163 3.75 -4.30 -20.38
C PRO A 163 3.56 -5.44 -19.35
N SER A 164 3.87 -5.21 -18.08
CA SER A 164 3.66 -6.22 -17.03
C SER A 164 2.25 -6.07 -16.41
N PRO A 165 1.44 -7.14 -16.34
CA PRO A 165 0.14 -7.10 -15.69
C PRO A 165 0.31 -6.82 -14.19
N MET A 166 -0.48 -5.90 -13.64
CA MET A 166 -0.55 -5.70 -12.19
C MET A 166 -1.06 -7.00 -11.55
N TYR A 167 -0.35 -7.54 -10.56
CA TYR A 167 -0.83 -8.67 -9.77
C TYR A 167 -1.57 -8.14 -8.54
N PRO A 168 -2.91 -8.08 -8.53
CA PRO A 168 -3.62 -7.59 -7.36
C PRO A 168 -3.47 -8.55 -6.18
N TYR A 169 -3.38 -8.00 -4.98
CA TYR A 169 -3.41 -8.75 -3.73
C TYR A 169 -4.66 -9.63 -3.65
N ASP A 170 -4.46 -10.95 -3.61
CA ASP A 170 -5.50 -11.92 -3.33
C ASP A 170 -5.36 -12.46 -1.89
N PRO A 171 -6.39 -12.34 -1.04
CA PRO A 171 -6.41 -12.94 0.30
C PRO A 171 -6.28 -14.48 0.30
N THR A 172 -6.69 -15.15 -0.77
CA THR A 172 -6.65 -16.63 -0.89
C THR A 172 -5.24 -17.17 -1.04
N ASN A 173 -4.29 -16.33 -1.47
CA ASN A 173 -2.85 -16.65 -1.51
C ASN A 173 -2.17 -16.47 -0.14
N GLY A 174 -2.94 -16.20 0.93
CA GLY A 174 -2.45 -16.05 2.29
C GLY A 174 -1.83 -14.68 2.58
N THR A 175 -1.16 -14.56 3.74
CA THR A 175 -0.50 -13.33 4.20
C THR A 175 0.83 -13.04 3.51
N ILE A 176 1.17 -13.77 2.45
CA ILE A 176 2.41 -13.66 1.65
C ILE A 176 2.05 -13.58 0.16
N SER A 177 0.94 -12.91 -0.15
CA SER A 177 0.54 -12.67 -1.54
C SER A 177 1.64 -11.88 -2.25
N LYS A 178 2.06 -12.35 -3.43
CA LYS A 178 3.01 -11.67 -4.34
C LYS A 178 2.32 -10.56 -5.15
N GLY A 179 1.37 -9.91 -4.52
CA GLY A 179 0.40 -9.07 -5.20
C GLY A 179 0.17 -7.81 -4.40
N ASP A 180 0.13 -6.72 -5.12
CA ASP A 180 0.01 -5.38 -4.56
C ASP A 180 -1.45 -5.05 -4.23
N ILE A 181 -1.65 -4.29 -3.16
CA ILE A 181 -2.99 -3.81 -2.83
C ILE A 181 -3.27 -2.61 -3.73
N VAL A 182 -4.29 -2.74 -4.57
CA VAL A 182 -4.69 -1.72 -5.53
C VAL A 182 -6.13 -1.29 -5.34
N ARG A 183 -6.42 -0.03 -5.61
CA ARG A 183 -7.78 0.50 -5.73
C ARG A 183 -7.87 1.39 -6.96
N PHE A 184 -8.80 1.04 -7.84
CA PHE A 184 -9.13 1.82 -9.02
C PHE A 184 -10.21 2.85 -8.71
N LYS A 185 -10.24 3.92 -9.50
CA LYS A 185 -11.42 4.77 -9.61
C LYS A 185 -12.64 3.90 -9.96
N GLN A 186 -13.74 4.12 -9.24
CA GLN A 186 -15.01 3.42 -9.40
C GLN A 186 -16.06 4.32 -10.04
#